data_AF-A0A8S3I105-F1
#
_entry.id   AF-A0A8S3I105-F1
#
_cell.length_a   1.000
_cell.length_b   1.000
_cell.length_c   1.000
_cell.angle_alpha   90.00
_cell.angle_beta   90.00
_cell.angle_gamma   90.00
#
_symmetry.space_group_name_H-M   'P 1'
#
loop_
_entity.id
_entity.type
_entity.pdbx_description
1 polymer ?
#
loop_
_entity_poly.entity_id
_entity_poly.type
_entity_poly.pdbx_seq_one_letter_code
_entity_poly.pdbx_strand_id
1 'polypeptide(L)'
;MRVVLLKNFAVQHFPTTPLLDYALEVEKITVSKKPNLILNVDGCIGVCMVDLLRNCGCFTLEEATEFVDDGALNGLFVLGRSIGFIGHFLDQKRLRQGLYRHPWDDISYVLPEA
;
A
#
# COMPACT_ATOMS: atom_id res chain seq x y z
N MET A 1 -1.22 13.77 -2.14
CA MET A 1 -0.61 13.66 -3.48
C MET A 1 -0.74 12.25 -4.09
N ARG A 2 -0.11 11.20 -3.54
CA ARG A 2 -0.18 9.82 -4.13
C ARG A 2 -1.61 9.27 -4.29
N VAL A 3 -2.41 9.34 -3.22
CA VAL A 3 -3.83 8.92 -3.24
C VAL A 3 -4.63 9.69 -4.31
N VAL A 4 -4.41 11.01 -4.39
CA VAL A 4 -5.10 11.87 -5.36
C VAL A 4 -4.78 11.46 -6.80
N LEU A 5 -3.51 11.16 -7.11
CA LEU A 5 -3.11 10.70 -8.44
C LEU A 5 -3.78 9.37 -8.82
N LEU A 6 -3.73 8.39 -7.92
CA LEU A 6 -4.34 7.07 -8.14
C LEU A 6 -5.86 7.17 -8.28
N LYS A 7 -6.51 7.90 -7.38
CA LYS A 7 -7.95 8.10 -7.39
C LYS A 7 -8.41 8.76 -8.69
N ASN A 8 -7.75 9.85 -9.10
CA ASN A 8 -8.11 10.56 -10.32
C ASN A 8 -7.93 9.69 -11.56
N PHE A 9 -6.85 8.91 -11.62
CA PHE A 9 -6.63 7.97 -12.71
C PHE A 9 -7.73 6.90 -12.79
N ALA A 10 -8.08 6.29 -11.66
CA ALA A 10 -9.13 5.28 -11.60
C ALA A 10 -10.48 5.87 -12.05
N VAL A 11 -10.89 7.01 -11.49
CA VAL A 11 -12.15 7.69 -11.85
C VAL A 11 -12.20 8.09 -13.33
N GLN A 12 -11.06 8.48 -13.92
CA GLN A 12 -11.02 8.93 -15.31
C GLN A 12 -11.01 7.78 -16.33
N HIS A 13 -10.48 6.61 -15.96
CA HIS A 13 -10.14 5.57 -16.94
C HIS A 13 -10.78 4.21 -16.68
N PHE A 14 -11.23 3.92 -15.47
CA PHE A 14 -11.88 2.65 -15.20
C PHE A 14 -13.34 2.72 -15.68
N PRO A 15 -13.89 1.62 -16.22
CA PRO A 15 -15.30 1.59 -16.63
C PRO A 15 -16.26 1.86 -15.47
N THR A 16 -15.93 1.35 -14.27
CA THR A 16 -16.67 1.56 -13.02
C THR A 16 -15.76 1.31 -11.83
N THR A 17 -16.07 1.93 -10.69
CA THR A 17 -15.26 1.89 -9.45
C THR A 17 -16.12 1.72 -8.18
N PRO A 18 -17.03 0.73 -8.14
CA PRO A 18 -18.01 0.61 -7.05
C PRO A 18 -17.35 0.41 -5.67
N LEU A 19 -16.20 -0.27 -5.60
CA LEU A 19 -15.53 -0.50 -4.33
C LEU A 19 -14.75 0.74 -3.86
N LEU A 20 -14.14 1.49 -4.77
CA LEU A 20 -13.55 2.80 -4.46
C LEU A 20 -14.63 3.76 -3.96
N ASP A 21 -15.80 3.80 -4.60
CA ASP A 21 -16.92 4.65 -4.19
C ASP A 21 -17.38 4.30 -2.77
N TYR A 22 -17.54 3.00 -2.48
CA TYR A 22 -17.83 2.53 -1.13
C TYR A 22 -16.75 2.96 -0.12
N ALA A 23 -15.48 2.83 -0.47
CA ALA A 23 -14.37 3.23 0.39
C ALA A 23 -14.35 4.74 0.67
N LEU A 24 -14.74 5.57 -0.30
CA LEU A 24 -14.86 7.02 -0.11
C LEU A 24 -16.06 7.39 0.79
N GLU A 25 -17.16 6.65 0.73
CA GLU A 25 -18.24 6.83 1.72
C GLU A 25 -17.80 6.45 3.14
N VAL A 26 -17.03 5.37 3.28
CA VAL A 26 -16.41 5.01 4.58
C VAL A 26 -15.46 6.11 5.05
N GLU A 27 -14.64 6.66 4.15
CA GLU A 27 -13.74 7.79 4.47
C GLU A 27 -14.50 9.00 5.01
N LYS A 28 -15.64 9.38 4.41
CA LYS A 28 -16.46 10.50 4.92
C LYS A 28 -16.87 10.28 6.38
N ILE A 29 -17.27 9.05 6.71
CA ILE A 29 -17.66 8.67 8.07
C ILE A 29 -16.44 8.72 9.01
N THR A 30 -15.30 8.16 8.62
CA THR A 30 -14.10 8.14 9.49
C THR A 30 -13.50 9.51 9.71
N VAL A 31 -13.44 10.35 8.67
CA VAL A 31 -12.95 11.74 8.75
C VAL A 31 -13.82 12.58 9.68
N SER A 32 -15.15 12.36 9.71
CA SER A 32 -16.04 13.03 10.65
C SER A 32 -15.71 12.73 12.12
N LYS A 33 -15.08 11.58 12.41
CA LYS A 33 -14.63 11.21 13.76
C LYS A 33 -13.26 11.80 14.08
N LYS A 34 -12.33 11.75 13.11
CA LYS A 34 -11.00 12.34 13.26
C LYS A 34 -10.43 12.72 11.88
N PRO A 35 -9.96 13.95 11.66
CA PRO A 35 -9.66 14.48 10.33
C PRO A 35 -8.49 13.77 9.61
N ASN A 36 -7.66 13.02 10.34
CA ASN A 36 -6.54 12.28 9.76
C ASN A 36 -6.88 10.83 9.39
N LEU A 37 -8.11 10.37 9.62
CA LEU A 37 -8.58 9.04 9.22
C LEU A 37 -9.06 9.03 7.76
N ILE A 38 -8.16 9.43 6.87
CA ILE A 38 -8.34 9.46 5.42
C ILE A 38 -8.06 8.08 4.81
N LEU A 39 -8.56 7.85 3.59
CA LEU A 39 -8.18 6.70 2.77
C LEU A 39 -6.70 6.83 2.39
N ASN A 40 -5.88 5.96 2.97
CA ASN A 40 -4.45 5.96 2.73
C ASN A 40 -4.10 5.35 1.35
N VAL A 41 -2.83 5.40 0.97
CA VAL A 41 -2.37 4.91 -0.34
C VAL A 41 -2.54 3.41 -0.48
N ASP A 42 -2.29 2.64 0.58
CA ASP A 42 -2.41 1.19 0.60
C ASP A 42 -3.87 0.76 0.38
N GLY A 43 -4.81 1.38 1.09
CA GLY A 43 -6.24 1.17 0.93
C GLY A 43 -6.74 1.59 -0.44
N CYS A 44 -6.29 2.74 -0.95
CA CYS A 44 -6.62 3.21 -2.30
C CYS A 44 -6.14 2.24 -3.39
N ILE A 45 -4.90 1.75 -3.30
CA ILE A 45 -4.38 0.74 -4.24
C ILE A 45 -5.21 -0.54 -4.14
N GLY A 46 -5.52 -1.00 -2.93
CA GLY A 46 -6.28 -2.22 -2.70
C GLY A 46 -7.65 -2.19 -3.38
N VAL A 47 -8.46 -1.17 -3.08
CA VAL A 47 -9.82 -1.07 -3.66
C VAL A 47 -9.78 -0.85 -5.16
N CYS A 48 -8.85 -0.03 -5.67
CA CYS A 48 -8.70 0.17 -7.11
C CYS A 48 -8.27 -1.13 -7.83
N MET A 49 -7.37 -1.94 -7.24
CA MET A 49 -6.97 -3.21 -7.86
C MET A 49 -8.12 -4.21 -7.92
N VAL A 50 -8.95 -4.27 -6.88
CA VAL A 50 -10.15 -5.12 -6.90
C VAL A 50 -11.16 -4.62 -7.93
N ASP A 51 -11.38 -3.31 -8.01
CA ASP A 51 -12.26 -2.72 -9.04
C ASP A 51 -11.71 -3.00 -10.45
N LEU A 52 -10.40 -2.93 -10.65
CA LEU A 52 -9.77 -3.27 -11.93
C LEU A 52 -10.03 -4.73 -12.30
N LEU A 53 -9.69 -5.67 -11.42
CA LEU A 53 -9.83 -7.11 -11.69
C LEU A 53 -11.29 -7.48 -11.97
N ARG A 54 -12.25 -6.93 -11.21
CA ARG A 54 -13.67 -7.26 -11.34
C ARG A 54 -14.33 -6.61 -12.55
N ASN A 55 -13.87 -5.42 -12.97
CA ASN A 55 -14.62 -4.59 -13.91
C ASN A 55 -13.88 -4.27 -15.21
N CYS A 56 -12.65 -4.75 -15.42
CA CYS A 56 -11.94 -4.56 -16.69
C CYS A 56 -12.52 -5.40 -17.85
N GLY A 57 -13.38 -6.39 -17.55
CA GLY A 57 -13.96 -7.30 -18.54
C GLY A 57 -13.03 -8.44 -18.97
N CYS A 58 -11.85 -8.58 -18.35
CA CYS A 58 -10.88 -9.64 -18.68
C CYS A 58 -10.97 -10.87 -17.76
N PHE A 59 -11.67 -10.77 -16.62
CA PHE A 59 -11.76 -11.82 -15.62
C PHE A 59 -13.22 -12.06 -15.20
N THR A 60 -13.53 -13.30 -14.83
CA THR A 60 -14.77 -13.60 -14.08
C THR A 60 -14.64 -13.12 -12.64
N LEU A 61 -15.76 -13.11 -11.91
CA LEU A 61 -15.73 -12.74 -10.49
C LEU A 61 -14.93 -13.75 -9.67
N GLU A 62 -15.03 -15.03 -10.03
CA GLU A 62 -14.30 -16.12 -9.39
C GLU A 62 -12.79 -15.97 -9.59
N GLU A 63 -12.34 -15.75 -10.83
CA GLU A 63 -10.93 -15.51 -11.17
C GLU A 63 -10.39 -14.26 -10.46
N ALA A 64 -11.14 -13.16 -10.50
CA ALA A 64 -10.75 -11.92 -9.81
C ALA A 64 -10.61 -12.12 -8.30
N THR A 65 -11.44 -12.99 -7.70
CA THR A 65 -11.38 -13.31 -6.27
C THR A 65 -10.17 -14.19 -5.96
N GLU A 66 -9.93 -15.22 -6.77
CA GLU A 66 -8.75 -16.10 -6.64
C GLU A 66 -7.44 -15.31 -6.67
N PHE A 67 -7.26 -14.37 -7.62
CA PHE A 67 -6.07 -13.52 -7.66
C PHE A 67 -5.86 -12.69 -6.37
N VAL A 68 -6.94 -12.23 -5.75
CA VAL A 68 -6.86 -11.46 -4.51
C VAL A 68 -6.48 -12.39 -3.35
N ASP A 69 -7.10 -13.56 -3.27
CA ASP A 69 -6.87 -14.56 -2.22
C ASP A 69 -5.46 -15.17 -2.29
N ASP A 70 -4.94 -15.39 -3.50
CA ASP A 70 -3.55 -15.83 -3.75
C ASP A 70 -2.51 -14.75 -3.40
N GLY A 71 -2.96 -13.52 -3.12
CA GLY A 71 -2.09 -12.43 -2.67
C GLY A 71 -1.39 -11.69 -3.80
N ALA A 72 -2.00 -11.56 -4.98
CA ALA A 72 -1.42 -10.78 -6.09
C ALA A 72 -1.07 -9.32 -5.67
N LEU A 73 -1.86 -8.72 -4.77
CA LEU A 73 -1.59 -7.37 -4.23
C LEU A 73 -0.31 -7.32 -3.39
N ASN A 74 0.04 -8.41 -2.68
CA ASN A 74 1.30 -8.51 -1.96
C ASN A 74 2.46 -8.52 -2.97
N GLY A 75 2.33 -9.28 -4.06
CA GLY A 75 3.30 -9.31 -5.15
C GLY A 75 3.54 -7.93 -5.77
N LEU A 76 2.48 -7.16 -6.00
CA LEU A 76 2.58 -5.78 -6.51
C LEU A 76 3.41 -4.89 -5.57
N PHE A 77 3.17 -4.97 -4.25
CA PHE A 77 3.92 -4.19 -3.27
C PHE A 77 5.39 -4.60 -3.19
N VAL A 78 5.66 -5.92 -3.16
CA VAL A 78 7.02 -6.46 -3.13
C VAL A 78 7.82 -5.99 -4.35
N LEU A 79 7.22 -6.08 -5.53
CA LEU A 79 7.85 -5.65 -6.78
C LEU A 79 8.17 -4.15 -6.75
N GLY A 80 7.18 -3.31 -6.42
CA GLY A 80 7.38 -1.86 -6.37
C GLY A 80 8.40 -1.43 -5.31
N ARG A 81 8.37 -2.04 -4.12
CA ARG A 81 9.29 -1.69 -3.04
C ARG A 81 10.73 -2.14 -3.31
N SER A 82 10.91 -3.24 -4.04
CA SER A 82 12.22 -3.74 -4.44
C SER A 82 13.03 -2.71 -5.24
N ILE A 83 12.38 -1.89 -6.07
CA ILE A 83 13.03 -0.78 -6.78
C ILE A 83 13.69 0.18 -5.78
N GLY A 84 12.96 0.57 -4.73
CA GLY A 84 13.49 1.46 -3.68
C GLY A 84 14.60 0.80 -2.86
N PHE A 85 14.48 -0.50 -2.53
CA PHE A 85 15.51 -1.22 -1.80
C PHE A 85 16.81 -1.34 -2.58
N ILE A 86 16.74 -1.62 -3.88
CA ILE A 86 17.92 -1.61 -4.77
C ILE A 86 18.53 -0.21 -4.80
N GLY A 87 17.70 0.83 -4.93
CA GLY A 87 18.16 2.23 -4.87
C GLY A 87 18.90 2.56 -3.58
N HIS A 88 18.34 2.20 -2.43
CA HIS A 88 18.99 2.41 -1.13
C HIS A 88 20.31 1.65 -1.00
N PHE A 89 20.37 0.40 -1.44
CA PHE A 89 21.63 -0.35 -1.45
C PHE A 89 22.72 0.36 -2.24
N LEU A 90 22.41 0.77 -3.48
CA LEU A 90 23.36 1.48 -4.34
C LEU A 90 23.77 2.83 -3.76
N ASP A 91 22.83 3.53 -3.12
CA ASP A 91 23.09 4.82 -2.49
C ASP A 91 24.05 4.69 -1.31
N GLN A 92 23.87 3.70 -0.43
CA GLN A 92 24.78 3.45 0.69
C GLN A 92 26.20 3.08 0.21
N LYS A 93 26.30 2.31 -0.89
CA LYS A 93 27.59 2.03 -1.54
C LYS A 93 28.25 3.30 -2.09
N ARG A 94 27.48 4.14 -2.78
CA ARG A 94 27.94 5.43 -3.32
C ARG A 94 28.45 6.37 -2.22
N LEU A 95 27.74 6.43 -1.10
CA LEU A 95 28.07 7.25 0.08
C LEU A 95 29.21 6.66 0.93
N ARG A 96 29.68 5.44 0.63
CA ARG A 96 30.72 4.72 1.38
C ARG A 96 30.41 4.64 2.88
N GLN A 97 29.15 4.38 3.22
CA GLN A 97 28.70 4.31 4.60
C GLN A 97 29.37 3.15 5.35
N GLY A 98 29.76 3.42 6.60
CA GLY A 98 30.43 2.46 7.48
C GLY A 98 29.46 1.43 8.08
N LEU A 99 29.99 0.54 8.92
CA LEU A 99 29.17 -0.44 9.62
C LEU A 99 28.24 0.22 10.64
N TYR A 100 26.96 -0.14 10.58
CA TYR A 100 25.97 0.34 11.55
C TYR A 100 25.99 -0.52 12.82
N ARG A 101 25.99 0.14 13.99
CA ARG A 101 25.73 -0.46 15.31
C ARG A 101 24.68 0.39 16.01
N HIS A 102 23.60 -0.24 16.46
CA HIS A 102 22.51 0.48 17.11
C HIS A 102 22.95 1.05 18.47
N PRO A 103 22.59 2.32 18.80
CA PRO A 103 22.89 2.93 20.09
C PRO A 103 22.24 2.17 21.25
N TRP A 104 22.94 2.04 22.37
CA TRP A 104 22.43 1.31 23.54
C TRP A 104 21.37 2.07 24.33
N ASP A 105 21.39 3.39 24.27
CA ASP A 105 20.40 4.28 24.90
C ASP A 105 19.02 4.19 24.23
N ASP A 106 18.95 3.69 22.99
CA ASP A 106 17.71 3.38 22.27
C ASP A 106 17.24 1.91 22.48
N ILE A 107 17.89 1.15 23.37
CA ILE A 107 17.52 -0.24 23.70
C ILE A 107 17.12 -0.35 25.17
N SER A 108 15.88 -0.75 25.41
CA SER A 108 15.43 -1.10 26.76
C SER A 108 15.83 -2.54 27.12
N TYR A 109 16.88 -2.68 27.92
CA TYR A 109 17.32 -3.96 28.44
C TYR A 109 16.51 -4.35 29.69
N VAL A 110 15.51 -5.22 29.52
CA VAL A 110 14.74 -5.82 30.61
C VAL A 110 15.20 -7.26 30.80
N LEU A 111 16.25 -7.44 31.59
CA LEU A 111 16.83 -8.75 31.88
C LEU A 111 16.06 -9.43 33.03
N PRO A 112 15.92 -10.77 33.03
CA PRO A 112 15.32 -11.49 34.14
C PRO A 112 16.12 -11.29 35.44
N GLU A 113 15.42 -11.28 36.57
CA GLU A 113 16.05 -11.30 37.90
C GLU A 113 16.84 -12.61 38.08
N ALA A 114 18.00 -12.51 38.73
CA ALA A 114 18.90 -13.63 38.97
C ALA A 114 18.36 -14.60 40.03
#